data_AF-A0A7Y5GRA4-F1
#
_entry.id   AF-A0A7Y5GRA4-F1
#
_cell.length_a   1.000
_cell.length_b   1.000
_cell.length_c   1.000
_cell.angle_alpha   90.00
_cell.angle_beta   90.00
_cell.angle_gamma   90.00
#
_symmetry.space_group_name_H-M   'P 1'
#
loop_
_entity.id
_entity.type
_entity.pdbx_description
1 polymer ?
#
loop_
_entity_poly.entity_id
_entity_poly.type
_entity_poly.pdbx_seq_one_letter_code
_entity_poly.pdbx_strand_id
1 'polypeptide(L)' 'MKKLNISSLLIIFISLQINALSAILYVKAGNPTPLSPYTSWAAAADSIWKALRISVSGDTVFVGNGIYTETGTLQNN' A
#
# COMPACT_ATOMS: atom_id res chain seq x y z
N MET A 1 7.10 33.68 22.09
CA MET A 1 6.51 32.80 21.07
C MET A 1 7.37 32.91 19.81
N LYS A 2 8.10 31.85 19.42
CA LYS A 2 8.95 31.88 18.22
C LYS A 2 8.05 31.93 16.98
N LYS A 3 8.22 32.92 16.11
CA LYS A 3 7.46 33.03 14.86
C LYS A 3 7.91 31.91 13.92
N LEU A 4 6.96 31.12 13.42
CA LEU A 4 7.23 30.07 12.45
C LEU A 4 7.33 30.71 11.06
N ASN A 5 8.47 30.51 10.38
CA ASN A 5 8.72 31.11 9.07
C ASN A 5 8.00 30.34 7.97
N ILE A 6 7.47 31.05 6.97
CA ILE A 6 6.80 30.45 5.81
C ILE A 6 7.73 29.47 5.06
N SER A 7 9.03 29.77 4.99
CA SER A 7 10.05 28.85 4.46
C SER A 7 10.12 27.54 5.25
N SER A 8 9.98 27.61 6.58
CA SER A 8 9.92 26.40 7.41
C SER A 8 8.68 25.56 7.11
N LEU A 9 7.54 26.20 6.84
CA LEU A 9 6.31 25.52 6.46
C LEU A 9 6.40 24.89 5.07
N LEU A 10 7.06 25.57 4.12
CA LEU A 10 7.29 25.08 2.77
C LEU A 10 8.24 23.87 2.75
N ILE A 11 9.30 23.90 3.56
CA ILE A 11 10.23 22.76 3.71
C ILE A 11 9.51 21.55 4.32
N ILE A 12 8.67 21.76 5.34
CA ILE A 12 7.84 20.69 5.92
C ILE A 12 6.88 20.13 4.87
N PHE A 13 6.21 20.99 4.09
CA PHE A 13 5.30 20.56 3.03
C PHE A 13 5.99 19.75 1.92
N ILE A 14 7.21 20.12 1.53
CA ILE A 14 8.00 19.39 0.55
C ILE A 14 8.50 18.04 1.11
N SER A 15 8.88 17.99 2.39
CA SER A 15 9.32 16.74 3.03
C SER A 15 8.18 15.77 3.35
N LEU A 16 6.93 16.25 3.34
CA LEU A 16 5.70 15.42 3.34
C LEU A 16 5.35 14.82 1.97
N GLN A 17 6.00 15.26 0.88
CA GLN A 17 5.83 14.67 -0.45
C GLN A 17 6.70 13.41 -0.55
N ILE A 18 6.25 12.34 0.09
CA ILE A 18 6.78 10.99 -0.17
C ILE A 18 6.45 10.69 -1.63
N ASN A 19 7.46 10.74 -2.49
CA ASN A 19 7.33 10.23 -3.85
C ASN A 19 6.92 8.76 -3.71
N ALA A 20 5.69 8.44 -4.11
CA ALA A 20 5.25 7.06 -4.32
C ALA A 20 6.08 6.50 -5.49
N LEU A 21 7.31 6.08 -5.21
CA LEU A 21 7.99 5.13 -6.06
C LEU A 21 7.05 3.93 -6.15
N SER A 22 6.67 3.55 -7.37
CA SER A 22 5.86 2.36 -7.65
C SER A 22 6.35 1.20 -6.77
N ALA A 23 5.51 0.81 -5.81
CA ALA A 23 5.84 -0.26 -4.89
C ALA A 23 5.44 -1.59 -5.54
N ILE A 24 6.24 -2.62 -5.23
CA ILE A 24 5.89 -4.00 -5.58
C ILE A 24 5.26 -4.65 -4.35
N LEU A 25 3.97 -4.97 -4.47
CA LEU A 25 3.20 -5.69 -3.45
C LEU A 25 3.05 -7.15 -3.85
N TYR A 26 3.13 -8.05 -2.89
CA TYR A 26 3.02 -9.50 -3.11
C TYR A 26 1.77 -10.06 -2.47
N VAL A 27 1.13 -11.00 -3.15
CA VAL A 27 -0.10 -11.67 -2.69
C VAL A 27 0.08 -13.18 -2.79
N LYS A 28 -0.10 -13.91 -1.70
CA LYS A 28 0.05 -15.37 -1.61
C LYS A 28 -1.15 -15.99 -0.90
N ALA A 29 -1.90 -16.83 -1.60
CA ALA A 29 -3.06 -17.52 -1.03
C ALA A 29 -2.64 -18.36 0.19
N GLY A 30 -3.37 -18.21 1.30
CA GLY A 30 -3.11 -18.96 2.53
C GLY A 30 -1.78 -18.63 3.21
N ASN A 31 -1.22 -17.43 3.00
CA ASN A 31 -0.03 -17.02 3.75
C ASN A 31 -0.33 -17.02 5.27
N PRO A 32 0.40 -17.79 6.10
CA PRO A 32 0.14 -17.83 7.54
C PRO A 32 0.58 -16.55 8.26
N THR A 33 1.49 -15.77 7.68
CA THR A 33 2.10 -14.60 8.32
C THR A 33 2.11 -13.37 7.41
N PRO A 34 0.95 -12.85 6.97
CA PRO A 34 0.87 -11.65 6.17
C PRO A 34 1.31 -10.43 7.00
N LEU A 35 2.20 -9.59 6.45
CA LEU A 35 2.70 -8.41 7.15
C LEU A 35 2.75 -7.21 6.20
N SER A 36 1.95 -6.18 6.51
CA SER A 36 1.98 -4.90 5.78
C SER A 36 3.37 -4.27 5.88
N PRO A 37 3.96 -3.71 4.80
CA PRO A 37 3.32 -3.34 3.53
C PRO A 37 3.39 -4.41 2.42
N TYR A 38 3.53 -5.70 2.74
CA TYR A 38 3.49 -6.81 1.76
C TYR A 38 4.56 -6.75 0.67
N THR A 39 5.76 -6.26 0.97
CA THR A 39 6.86 -6.02 0.00
C THR A 39 7.76 -7.23 -0.24
N SER A 40 7.38 -8.43 0.23
CA SER A 40 8.08 -9.68 -0.06
C SER A 40 7.13 -10.87 -0.06
N TRP A 41 7.49 -11.98 -0.72
CA TRP A 41 6.69 -13.21 -0.71
C TRP A 41 6.43 -13.80 0.68
N ALA A 42 7.39 -13.69 1.61
CA ALA A 42 7.22 -14.16 2.99
C ALA A 42 6.19 -13.33 3.75
N ALA A 43 6.19 -12.01 3.52
CA ALA A 43 5.27 -11.06 4.13
C ALA A 43 3.99 -10.84 3.29
N ALA A 44 3.77 -11.57 2.19
CA ALA A 44 2.73 -11.29 1.20
C ALA A 44 1.33 -11.21 1.81
N ALA A 45 0.46 -10.40 1.22
CA ALA A 45 -0.94 -10.39 1.61
C ALA A 45 -1.57 -11.77 1.33
N ASP A 46 -2.44 -12.21 2.23
CA ASP A 46 -3.25 -13.42 2.09
C ASP A 46 -4.49 -13.21 1.21
N SER A 47 -4.79 -11.96 0.85
CA SER A 47 -5.88 -11.59 -0.07
C SER A 47 -5.45 -10.47 -1.02
N ILE A 48 -6.01 -10.50 -2.24
CA ILE A 48 -5.83 -9.47 -3.26
C ILE A 48 -6.41 -8.13 -2.75
N TRP A 49 -7.55 -8.16 -2.05
CA TRP A 49 -8.16 -6.91 -1.56
C TRP A 49 -7.28 -6.16 -0.56
N LYS A 50 -6.54 -6.88 0.29
CA LYS A 50 -5.63 -6.26 1.27
C LYS A 50 -4.48 -5.54 0.60
N ALA A 51 -3.88 -6.13 -0.43
CA ALA A 51 -2.84 -5.47 -1.21
C ALA A 51 -3.37 -4.23 -1.96
N LEU A 52 -4.52 -4.37 -2.63
CA LEU A 52 -5.14 -3.24 -3.35
C LEU A 52 -5.53 -2.08 -2.45
N ARG A 53 -6.00 -2.33 -1.22
CA ARG A 53 -6.42 -1.26 -0.29
C ARG A 53 -5.27 -0.36 0.17
N ILE A 54 -4.04 -0.88 0.19
CA ILE A 54 -2.85 -0.09 0.52
C ILE A 54 -2.11 0.41 -0.72
N SER A 55 -2.44 -0.15 -1.89
CA SER A 55 -1.81 0.25 -3.15
C SER A 55 -2.19 1.67 -3.51
N VAL A 56 -1.23 2.39 -4.08
CA VAL A 56 -1.42 3.72 -4.66
C VAL A 56 -1.25 3.66 -6.17
N SER A 57 -1.63 4.74 -6.84
CA SER A 57 -1.50 4.85 -8.30
C SER A 57 -0.05 4.61 -8.72
N GLY A 58 0.17 3.63 -9.60
CA GLY A 58 1.48 3.26 -10.11
C GLY A 58 2.08 2.01 -9.48
N ASP A 59 1.55 1.50 -8.37
CA ASP A 59 2.03 0.25 -7.75
C ASP A 59 1.80 -0.99 -8.64
N THR A 60 2.65 -1.98 -8.48
CA THR A 60 2.53 -3.30 -9.12
C THR A 60 2.19 -4.36 -8.07
N VAL A 61 1.15 -5.15 -8.31
CA VAL A 61 0.76 -6.26 -7.44
C VAL A 61 1.10 -7.59 -8.11
N PHE A 62 2.05 -8.34 -7.56
CA PHE A 62 2.32 -9.72 -7.97
C PHE A 62 1.45 -10.68 -7.19
N VAL A 63 0.63 -11.43 -7.90
CA VAL A 63 -0.22 -12.47 -7.33
C VAL A 63 0.40 -13.82 -7.61
N GLY A 64 0.65 -14.58 -6.54
CA GLY A 64 1.14 -15.95 -6.63
C GLY A 64 0.07 -16.90 -7.16
N ASN A 65 0.48 -18.09 -7.57
CA ASN A 65 -0.47 -19.12 -7.99
C ASN A 65 -1.33 -19.56 -6.80
N GLY A 66 -2.64 -19.59 -6.98
CA GLY A 66 -3.57 -20.03 -5.94
C GLY A 66 -5.02 -19.67 -6.23
N ILE A 67 -5.90 -20.09 -5.33
CA ILE A 67 -7.31 -19.69 -5.32
C ILE A 67 -7.46 -18.57 -4.30
N TYR A 68 -8.02 -17.44 -4.73
CA TYR A 68 -8.26 -16.27 -3.88
C TYR A 68 -9.75 -16.04 -3.75
N THR A 69 -10.29 -16.38 -2.59
CA THR A 69 -11.69 -16.11 -2.26
C THR A 69 -11.80 -14.71 -1.70
N GLU A 70 -12.27 -13.77 -2.52
CA GLU A 70 -12.51 -12.39 -2.10
C GLU A 70 -14.00 -12.17 -1.85
N THR A 71 -14.30 -11.33 -0.87
CA THR A 71 -15.64 -10.79 -0.63
C THR A 71 -15.63 -9.29 -0.83
N GLY A 72 -16.68 -8.77 -1.45
CA GLY A 72 -16.81 -7.34 -1.71
C GLY A 72 -18.27 -6.92 -1.68
N THR A 73 -18.49 -5.64 -1.41
CA THR A 73 -19.81 -5.02 -1.52
C THR A 73 -19.89 -4.34 -2.88
N LEU A 74 -20.97 -4.58 -3.63
CA LEU A 74 -21.24 -3.78 -4.82
C LEU A 74 -21.64 -2.38 -4.36
N GLN A 75 -20.80 -1.39 -4.67
CA GLN A 75 -21.14 0.01 -4.43
C GLN A 75 -21.92 0.50 -5.65
N ASN A 76 -23.25 0.44 -5.56
CA ASN A 76 -24.13 1.04 -6.55
C ASN A 76 -24.09 2.56 -6.37
N ASN A 77 -23.61 3.27 -7.39
CA ASN A 77 -23.66 4.72 -7.48
C ASN A 77 -25.06 5.20 -7.90
#